data_AF-W6R0D8-F1
#
_entry.id   AF-W6R0D8-F1
#
_cell.length_a   1.000
_cell.length_b   1.000
_cell.length_c   1.000
_cell.angle_alpha   90.00
_cell.angle_beta   90.00
_cell.angle_gamma   90.00
#
_symmetry.space_group_name_H-M   'P 1'
#
loop_
_entity.id
_entity.type
_entity.pdbx_description
1 polymer ?
#
loop_
_entity_poly.entity_id
_entity_poly.type
_entity_poly.pdbx_seq_one_letter_code
_entity_poly.pdbx_strand_id
1 'polypeptide(L)'
;MLIIGKKLSPYALLSISGLLAASDQAVKWLVQQSMAYGESISVTSFFNWVHVWNTGAAFSLFANGGGWQRYFFIGIAVVVSIFLGIRNFWLIKCQRCKEENLSQRII
;
A
#
# COMPACT_ATOMS: atom_id res chain seq x y z
N MET A 1 -14.83 -24.32 -12.57
CA MET A 1 -14.14 -25.17 -11.58
C MET A 1 -12.78 -24.56 -11.26
N LEU A 2 -12.73 -23.88 -10.11
CA LEU A 2 -11.60 -23.38 -9.31
C LEU A 2 -10.36 -22.75 -10.00
N ILE A 3 -10.36 -21.40 -10.09
CA ILE A 3 -9.15 -20.55 -10.10
C ILE A 3 -8.51 -20.51 -8.69
N ILE A 4 -8.35 -21.66 -8.02
CA ILE A 4 -7.92 -21.70 -6.60
C ILE A 4 -6.47 -22.23 -6.44
N GLY A 5 -5.81 -22.62 -7.54
CA GLY A 5 -4.49 -23.30 -7.46
C GLY A 5 -3.25 -22.43 -7.73
N LYS A 6 -3.36 -21.21 -8.26
CA LYS A 6 -2.17 -20.41 -8.62
C LYS A 6 -1.76 -19.52 -7.44
N LYS A 7 -0.65 -19.85 -6.78
CA LYS A 7 0.02 -18.92 -5.87
C LYS A 7 0.41 -17.66 -6.66
N LEU A 8 -0.13 -16.49 -6.28
CA LEU A 8 0.30 -15.23 -6.87
C LEU A 8 1.81 -15.06 -6.62
N SER A 9 2.56 -14.71 -7.68
CA SER A 9 3.98 -14.51 -7.51
C SER A 9 4.22 -13.28 -6.64
N PRO A 10 5.24 -13.30 -5.76
CA PRO A 10 5.61 -12.13 -4.96
C PRO A 10 5.91 -10.90 -5.81
N TYR A 11 6.50 -11.11 -7.00
CA TYR A 11 6.75 -10.05 -7.96
C TYR A 11 5.45 -9.44 -8.50
N ALA A 12 4.44 -10.26 -8.82
CA ALA A 12 3.13 -9.75 -9.24
C ALA A 12 2.48 -8.91 -8.13
N LEU A 13 2.59 -9.33 -6.87
CA LEU A 13 2.08 -8.56 -5.73
C LEU A 13 2.82 -7.22 -5.55
N LEU A 14 4.14 -7.20 -5.75
CA LEU A 14 4.93 -5.97 -5.73
C LEU A 14 4.55 -5.03 -6.88
N SER A 15 4.36 -5.56 -8.09
CA SER A 15 3.90 -4.77 -9.24
C SER A 15 2.52 -4.17 -9.01
N ILE A 16 1.57 -4.96 -8.46
CA ILE A 16 0.24 -4.46 -8.09
C ILE A 16 0.36 -3.36 -7.03
N SER A 17 1.19 -3.56 -6.01
CA SER A 17 1.41 -2.56 -4.95
C SER A 17 1.99 -1.25 -5.50
N GLY A 18 2.96 -1.35 -6.41
CA GLY A 18 3.55 -0.19 -7.09
C GLY A 18 2.54 0.55 -7.96
N LEU A 19 1.70 -0.19 -8.71
CA LEU A 19 0.62 0.40 -9.50
C LEU A 19 -0.39 1.13 -8.61
N LEU A 20 -0.81 0.52 -7.49
CA LEU A 20 -1.72 1.15 -6.54
C LEU A 20 -1.13 2.44 -5.96
N ALA A 21 0.16 2.45 -5.59
CA ALA A 21 0.83 3.65 -5.10
C ALA A 21 0.90 4.75 -6.17
N ALA A 22 1.19 4.40 -7.43
CA ALA A 22 1.20 5.34 -8.54
C ALA A 22 -0.19 5.91 -8.82
N SER A 23 -1.23 5.07 -8.82
CA SER A 23 -2.62 5.49 -8.99
C SER A 23 -3.09 6.42 -7.86
N ASP A 24 -2.74 6.11 -6.59
CA ASP A 24 -3.03 6.99 -5.45
C ASP A 24 -2.43 8.40 -5.64
N GLN A 25 -1.17 8.47 -6.05
CA GLN A 25 -0.51 9.76 -6.30
C GLN A 25 -1.10 10.50 -7.51
N ALA A 26 -1.41 9.78 -8.59
CA ALA A 26 -2.04 10.36 -9.77
C ALA A 26 -3.41 10.96 -9.42
N VAL A 27 -4.25 10.26 -8.66
CA VAL A 27 -5.56 10.77 -8.21
C VAL A 27 -5.39 12.00 -7.32
N LYS A 28 -4.48 11.98 -6.33
CA LYS A 28 -4.21 13.15 -5.48
C LYS A 28 -3.74 14.35 -6.27
N TRP A 29 -2.86 14.12 -7.24
CA TRP A 29 -2.38 15.18 -8.13
C TRP A 29 -3.51 15.76 -8.97
N LEU A 30 -4.36 14.93 -9.58
CA LEU A 30 -5.52 15.38 -10.34
C LEU A 30 -6.45 16.24 -9.48
N VAL A 31 -6.78 15.81 -8.26
CA VAL A 31 -7.62 16.59 -7.33
C VAL A 31 -7.00 17.94 -6.98
N GLN A 32 -5.69 17.98 -6.74
CA GLN A 32 -5.00 19.25 -6.46
C GLN A 32 -5.01 20.22 -7.64
N GLN A 33 -5.05 19.72 -8.88
CA GLN A 33 -5.10 20.54 -10.09
C GLN A 33 -6.52 20.96 -10.46
N SER A 34 -7.53 20.11 -10.18
CA SER A 34 -8.90 20.34 -10.63
C SER A 34 -9.84 20.93 -9.59
N MET A 35 -9.47 20.92 -8.30
CA MET A 35 -10.34 21.37 -7.21
C MET A 35 -9.64 22.32 -6.25
N ALA A 36 -10.35 23.39 -5.86
CA ALA A 36 -9.90 24.28 -4.79
C ALA A 36 -9.87 23.53 -3.44
N TYR A 37 -9.01 23.98 -2.53
CA TYR A 37 -8.98 23.41 -1.18
C TYR A 37 -10.32 23.65 -0.45
N GLY A 38 -10.89 22.60 0.12
CA GLY A 38 -12.20 22.62 0.79
C GLY A 38 -13.40 22.46 -0.16
N GLU A 39 -13.16 22.37 -1.47
CA GLU A 39 -14.24 22.15 -2.44
C GLU A 39 -14.84 20.74 -2.31
N SER A 40 -16.16 20.65 -2.49
CA SER A 40 -16.94 19.41 -2.45
C SER A 40 -17.85 19.31 -3.67
N ILE A 41 -17.63 18.30 -4.51
CA ILE A 41 -18.44 18.00 -5.68
C ILE A 41 -19.36 16.82 -5.35
N SER A 42 -20.67 17.03 -5.39
CA SER A 42 -21.65 15.95 -5.22
C SER A 42 -21.73 15.10 -6.48
N VAL A 43 -21.29 13.84 -6.41
CA VAL A 43 -21.30 12.92 -7.55
C VAL A 43 -22.57 12.07 -7.55
N THR A 44 -22.99 11.59 -6.37
CA THR A 44 -24.27 10.89 -6.17
C THR A 44 -24.94 11.39 -4.89
N SER A 45 -26.17 10.95 -4.61
CA SER A 45 -26.89 11.33 -3.38
C SER A 45 -26.22 10.91 -2.07
N PHE A 46 -25.24 10.00 -2.10
CA PHE A 46 -24.52 9.50 -0.93
C PHE A 46 -23.00 9.67 -1.02
N PHE A 47 -22.47 10.18 -2.14
CA PHE A 47 -21.03 10.29 -2.37
C PHE A 47 -20.65 11.69 -2.85
N ASN A 48 -19.81 12.34 -2.05
CA ASN A 48 -19.17 13.60 -2.37
C ASN A 48 -17.68 13.37 -2.62
N TRP A 49 -17.18 13.96 -3.69
CA TRP A 49 -15.75 14.06 -3.96
C TRP A 49 -15.23 15.36 -3.34
N VAL A 50 -14.32 15.26 -2.36
CA VAL A 50 -13.93 16.41 -1.54
C VAL A 50 -12.41 16.56 -1.50
N HIS A 51 -11.92 17.78 -1.68
CA HIS A 51 -10.50 18.10 -1.53
C HIS A 51 -10.21 18.62 -0.12
N VAL A 52 -9.68 17.74 0.75
CA VAL A 52 -9.23 18.09 2.10
C VAL A 52 -7.85 17.51 2.40
N TRP A 53 -7.08 18.20 3.24
CA TRP A 53 -5.79 17.71 3.73
C TRP A 53 -5.95 17.13 5.12
N ASN A 54 -5.48 15.90 5.30
CA ASN A 54 -5.45 15.28 6.62
C ASN A 54 -4.13 15.60 7.33
N THR A 55 -4.15 16.58 8.24
CA THR A 55 -2.98 17.01 9.02
C THR A 55 -2.71 16.09 10.23
N GLY A 56 -3.69 15.28 10.64
CA GLY A 56 -3.59 14.29 11.71
C GLY A 56 -3.70 12.85 11.20
N ALA A 57 -3.69 11.88 12.12
CA ALA A 57 -4.11 10.51 11.83
C ALA A 57 -5.63 10.36 11.97
N ALA A 58 -6.15 9.15 11.71
CA ALA A 58 -7.56 8.84 11.89
C ALA A 58 -8.09 9.30 13.27
N PHE A 59 -9.33 9.77 13.33
CA PHE A 59 -9.97 10.27 14.56
C PHE A 59 -9.24 11.45 15.24
N SER A 60 -8.59 12.31 14.45
CA SER A 60 -7.84 13.45 14.97
C SER A 60 -6.67 13.08 15.89
N LEU A 61 -6.20 11.84 15.82
CA LEU A 61 -5.01 11.41 16.57
C LEU A 61 -3.80 12.27 16.14
N PHE A 62 -3.18 12.93 17.11
CA PHE A 62 -2.07 13.88 16.93
C PHE A 62 -2.36 15.08 16.01
N ALA A 63 -3.63 15.46 15.79
CA ALA A 63 -3.96 16.61 14.95
C ALA A 63 -3.32 17.93 15.44
N ASN A 64 -3.19 18.09 16.76
CA ASN A 64 -2.58 19.28 17.40
C ASN A 64 -1.06 19.16 17.59
N GLY A 65 -0.41 18.17 16.96
CA GLY A 65 1.01 17.85 17.19
C GLY A 65 2.01 18.76 16.47
N GLY A 66 1.62 19.88 15.86
CA GLY A 66 2.57 20.79 15.20
C GLY A 66 3.32 20.18 13.99
N GLY A 67 2.90 19.00 13.49
CA GLY A 67 3.38 18.42 12.24
C GLY A 67 4.41 17.29 12.38
N TRP A 68 4.98 17.04 13.56
CA TRP A 68 5.95 15.95 13.74
C TRP A 68 5.34 14.58 13.45
N GLN A 69 4.02 14.44 13.65
CA GLN A 69 3.29 13.20 13.40
C GLN A 69 3.48 12.70 11.95
N ARG A 70 3.65 13.61 10.98
CA ARG A 70 3.90 13.25 9.57
C ARG A 70 5.16 12.41 9.43
N TYR A 71 6.28 12.88 10.00
CA TYR A 71 7.56 12.19 9.91
C TYR A 71 7.55 10.88 10.71
N PHE A 72 6.87 10.88 11.86
CA PHE A 72 6.68 9.66 12.65
C PHE A 72 5.96 8.56 11.86
N PHE A 73 4.84 8.87 11.23
CA PHE A 73 4.09 7.88 10.43
C PHE A 73 4.83 7.44 9.17
N ILE A 74 5.57 8.35 8.51
CA ILE A 74 6.47 7.98 7.41
C ILE A 74 7.53 6.98 7.91
N GLY A 75 8.14 7.25 9.07
CA GLY A 75 9.13 6.36 9.68
C GLY A 75 8.56 4.95 9.93
N ILE A 76 7.38 4.85 10.54
CA ILE A 76 6.70 3.57 10.76
C ILE A 76 6.42 2.86 9.43
N ALA A 77 5.87 3.57 8.44
CA ALA A 77 5.55 3.00 7.14
C ALA A 77 6.79 2.42 6.45
N VAL A 78 7.93 3.12 6.51
CA VAL A 78 9.21 2.65 5.95
C VAL A 78 9.71 1.41 6.69
N VAL A 79 9.75 1.44 8.02
CA VAL A 79 10.22 0.31 8.85
C VAL A 79 9.39 -0.95 8.57
N VAL A 80 8.06 -0.83 8.57
CA VAL A 80 7.15 -1.96 8.28
C VAL A 80 7.35 -2.47 6.85
N SER A 81 7.48 -1.58 5.86
CA SER A 81 7.69 -1.97 4.47
C SER A 81 9.01 -2.75 4.28
N ILE A 82 10.10 -2.29 4.90
CA ILE A 82 11.40 -2.99 4.88
C ILE A 82 11.27 -4.36 5.55
N PHE A 83 10.69 -4.41 6.75
CA PHE A 83 10.50 -5.66 7.49
C PHE A 83 9.71 -6.69 6.67
N LEU A 84 8.58 -6.26 6.08
CA LEU A 84 7.75 -7.12 5.23
C LEU A 84 8.50 -7.56 3.98
N GLY A 85 9.27 -6.67 3.35
CA GLY A 85 10.11 -6.98 2.20
C GLY A 85 11.16 -8.07 2.51
N ILE A 86 11.92 -7.90 3.60
CA ILE A 86 12.93 -8.87 4.06
C ILE A 86 12.28 -10.21 4.40
N ARG A 87 11.21 -10.18 5.19
CA ARG A 87 10.46 -11.39 5.57
C ARG A 87 9.96 -12.14 4.34
N ASN A 88 9.33 -11.43 3.41
CA ASN A 88 8.80 -12.04 2.18
C ASN A 88 9.93 -12.61 1.32
N PHE A 89 11.05 -11.89 1.17
CA PHE A 89 12.23 -12.38 0.47
C PHE A 89 12.76 -13.70 1.07
N TRP A 90 12.87 -13.76 2.40
CA TRP A 90 13.33 -14.95 3.10
C TRP A 90 12.37 -16.13 2.94
N LEU A 91 11.05 -15.90 3.02
CA LEU A 91 10.04 -16.94 2.78
C LEU A 91 10.12 -17.52 1.37
N ILE A 92 10.37 -16.68 0.35
CA ILE A 92 10.51 -17.13 -1.04
C ILE A 92 11.75 -17.99 -1.22
N LYS A 93 12.89 -17.56 -0.66
CA LYS A 93 14.14 -18.35 -0.62
C LYS A 93 13.91 -19.70 0.06
N CYS A 94 13.28 -19.72 1.23
CA CYS A 94 13.03 -20.94 1.99
C CYS A 94 12.09 -21.91 1.24
N GLN A 95 11.08 -21.41 0.52
CA GLN A 95 10.21 -22.25 -0.32
C GLN A 95 10.98 -22.88 -1.48
N ARG A 96 11.84 -22.09 -2.16
CA ARG A 96 12.65 -22.59 -3.28
C ARG A 96 13.63 -23.68 -2.83
N CYS A 97 14.30 -23.49 -1.68
CA CYS A 97 15.22 -24.49 -1.12
C CYS A 97 14.52 -25.81 -0.77
N LYS A 98 13.26 -25.75 -0.30
CA LYS A 98 12.50 -26.96 0.02
C LYS A 98 12.11 -27.74 -1.24
N GLU A 99 11.69 -27.04 -2.29
CA GLU A 99 11.36 -27.67 -3.59
C GLU A 99 12.59 -28.34 -4.23
N GLU A 100 13.74 -27.67 -4.22
CA GLU A 100 15.00 -28.19 -4.75
C GLU A 100 15.45 -29.46 -4.00
N ASN A 101 15.41 -29.45 -2.66
CA ASN A 101 15.74 -30.62 -1.84
C ASN A 101 14.77 -31.80 -2.03
N LEU A 102 13.48 -31.54 -2.29
CA LEU A 102 12.51 -32.61 -2.56
C LEU A 102 12.81 -33.27 -3.91
N SER A 103 13.13 -32.47 -4.92
CA SER A 103 13.47 -32.97 -6.26
C SER A 103 14.73 -33.84 -6.24
N GLN A 104 15.72 -33.49 -5.42
CA GLN A 104 16.95 -34.28 -5.26
C GLN A 104 16.75 -35.58 -4.47
N ARG A 105 15.64 -35.75 -3.75
CA ARG A 105 15.33 -36.97 -2.97
C ARG A 105 14.44 -37.97 -3.72
N ILE A 106 13.81 -37.54 -4.81
CA ILE A 106 12.88 -38.36 -5.61
C ILE A 106 13.58 -38.96 -6.85
N ILE A 107 14.79 -38.49 -7.17
CA ILE A 107 15.71 -39.04 -8.19
C ILE A 107 16.71 -39.94 -7.47
#